data_AF-A0A1V1P279-F1
#
_entry.id   AF-A0A1V1P279-F1
#
_cell.length_a   1.000
_cell.length_b   1.000
_cell.length_c   1.000
_cell.angle_alpha   90.00
_cell.angle_beta   90.00
_cell.angle_gamma   90.00
#
_symmetry.space_group_name_H-M   'P 1'
#
loop_
_entity.id
_entity.type
_entity.pdbx_description
1 polymer ?
#
loop_
_entity_poly.entity_id
_entity_poly.type
_entity_poly.pdbx_seq_one_letter_code
_entity_poly.pdbx_strand_id
1 'polypeptide(L)'
;MIIEYLKTYAHLYLKEEVLQESIVRNIEGFGRFLEFAAFINGSPVNYTKLARQVGLSNRTIKGYFQILEDTLLVHKIPAWTYSVKKQIQKSAKFYFFDNGLLNALKGELKTDLKEASFRFGHLFENMIINEIIKYNILNNYDYKIYHYRTNHNLEIDLIVQKIFIQTR
;
A
#
# COMPACT_ATOMS: atom_id res chain seq x y z
N MET A 1 12.54 -9.88 21.67
CA MET A 1 13.63 -9.33 20.84
C MET A 1 13.14 -8.92 19.46
N ILE A 2 12.67 -9.86 18.61
CA ILE A 2 12.22 -9.56 17.22
C ILE A 2 10.97 -8.65 17.17
N ILE A 3 9.96 -8.90 18.01
CA ILE A 3 8.73 -8.07 18.05
C ILE A 3 9.06 -6.62 18.42
N GLU A 4 9.94 -6.43 19.41
CA GLU A 4 10.35 -5.10 19.86
C GLU A 4 11.14 -4.39 18.77
N TYR A 5 12.06 -5.10 18.12
CA TYR A 5 12.82 -4.60 16.98
C TYR A 5 11.91 -4.13 15.83
N LEU A 6 10.92 -4.93 15.43
CA LEU A 6 9.97 -4.56 14.37
C LEU A 6 9.12 -3.34 14.75
N LYS A 7 8.68 -3.23 16.00
CA LYS A 7 7.97 -2.05 16.49
C LYS A 7 8.85 -0.81 16.45
N THR A 8 10.08 -0.90 16.94
CA THR A 8 11.05 0.21 16.90
C THR A 8 11.39 0.58 15.46
N TYR A 9 11.59 -0.38 14.58
CA TYR A 9 11.81 -0.12 13.15
C TYR A 9 10.62 0.61 12.52
N ALA A 10 9.40 0.10 12.70
CA ALA A 10 8.18 0.67 12.12
C ALA A 10 7.85 2.09 12.62
N HIS A 11 8.05 2.35 13.92
CA HIS A 11 7.64 3.62 14.53
C HIS A 11 8.75 4.65 14.69
N LEU A 12 10.00 4.21 14.88
CA LEU A 12 11.13 5.09 15.16
C LEU A 12 11.97 5.28 13.89
N TYR A 13 12.49 4.18 13.32
CA TYR A 13 13.42 4.25 12.20
C TYR A 13 12.75 4.73 10.91
N LEU A 14 11.61 4.13 10.58
CA LEU A 14 10.80 4.50 9.41
C LEU A 14 10.38 5.97 9.45
N LYS A 15 10.05 6.43 10.64
CA LYS A 15 9.69 7.81 10.92
C LYS A 15 10.90 8.72 10.73
N GLU A 16 12.08 8.34 11.21
CA GLU A 16 13.32 9.09 11.01
C GLU A 16 13.75 9.16 9.54
N GLU A 17 13.73 8.05 8.79
CA GLU A 17 14.06 8.03 7.36
C GLU A 17 13.13 8.93 6.54
N VAL A 18 11.82 8.81 6.75
CA VAL A 18 10.82 9.65 6.07
C VAL A 18 10.92 11.13 6.51
N LEU A 19 11.35 11.40 7.73
CA LEU A 19 11.60 12.77 8.20
C LEU A 19 12.83 13.39 7.55
N GLN A 20 13.86 12.59 7.24
CA GLN A 20 15.06 13.08 6.53
C GLN A 20 14.74 13.54 5.11
N GLU A 21 13.69 13.02 4.47
CA GLU A 21 13.20 13.52 3.17
C GLU A 21 12.57 14.93 3.24
N SER A 22 12.65 15.64 4.37
CA SER A 22 12.35 17.09 4.49
C SER A 22 10.89 17.52 4.23
N ILE A 23 10.00 16.58 3.90
CA ILE A 23 8.59 16.86 3.55
C ILE A 23 7.65 16.72 4.75
N VAL A 24 7.98 15.87 5.73
CA VAL A 24 7.09 15.59 6.88
C VAL A 24 7.32 16.59 8.02
N ARG A 25 6.60 17.72 7.97
CA ARG A 25 6.62 18.72 9.06
C ARG A 25 5.72 18.34 10.24
N ASN A 26 4.70 17.53 10.00
CA ASN A 26 3.74 17.08 11.01
C ASN A 26 3.94 15.58 11.30
N ILE A 27 4.80 15.32 12.26
CA ILE A 27 5.22 14.00 12.70
C ILE A 27 4.05 13.17 13.25
N GLU A 28 3.24 13.79 14.10
CA GLU A 28 2.10 13.11 14.75
C GLU A 28 1.03 12.73 13.72
N GLY A 29 0.75 13.65 12.78
CA GLY A 29 -0.15 13.40 11.66
C GLY A 29 0.36 12.30 10.72
N PHE A 30 1.68 12.20 10.53
CA PHE A 30 2.28 11.11 9.74
C PHE A 30 2.14 9.76 10.44
N GLY A 31 2.37 9.69 11.76
CA GLY A 31 2.15 8.47 12.54
C GLY A 31 0.72 7.95 12.43
N ARG A 32 -0.28 8.82 12.62
CA ARG A 32 -1.69 8.47 12.39
C ARG A 32 -1.96 8.03 10.95
N PHE A 33 -1.39 8.71 9.96
CA PHE A 33 -1.51 8.31 8.56
C PHE A 33 -0.98 6.89 8.33
N LEU A 34 0.20 6.55 8.85
CA LEU A 34 0.81 5.23 8.69
C LEU A 34 -0.07 4.12 9.26
N GLU A 35 -0.62 4.31 10.46
CA GLU A 35 -1.55 3.35 11.08
C GLU A 35 -2.80 3.16 10.21
N PHE A 36 -3.45 4.26 9.81
CA PHE A 36 -4.63 4.17 8.95
C PHE A 36 -4.33 3.57 7.58
N ALA A 37 -3.18 3.89 6.99
CA ALA A 37 -2.73 3.32 5.72
C ALA A 37 -2.56 1.80 5.83
N ALA A 38 -2.00 1.32 6.94
CA ALA A 38 -1.88 -0.11 7.24
C ALA A 38 -3.26 -0.78 7.35
N PHE A 39 -4.23 -0.16 8.02
CA PHE A 39 -5.60 -0.69 8.12
C PHE A 39 -6.33 -0.80 6.78
N ILE A 40 -6.07 0.10 5.82
CA ILE A 40 -6.69 0.09 4.50
C ILE A 40 -5.83 -0.61 3.42
N ASN A 41 -4.79 -1.34 3.82
CA ASN A 41 -3.94 -2.11 2.91
C ASN A 41 -4.77 -3.01 1.99
N GLY A 42 -4.49 -2.96 0.68
CA GLY A 42 -5.23 -3.71 -0.34
C GLY A 42 -6.65 -3.20 -0.64
N SER A 43 -7.08 -2.07 -0.05
CA SER A 43 -8.36 -1.43 -0.35
C SER A 43 -8.18 -0.17 -1.22
N PRO A 44 -9.13 0.14 -2.13
CA PRO A 44 -9.07 1.37 -2.90
C PRO A 44 -9.11 2.60 -1.97
N VAL A 45 -8.13 3.48 -2.10
CA VAL A 45 -7.99 4.62 -1.19
C VAL A 45 -9.02 5.71 -1.47
N ASN A 46 -9.77 6.09 -0.44
CA ASN A 46 -10.55 7.31 -0.41
C ASN A 46 -9.77 8.40 0.32
N TYR A 47 -9.04 9.22 -0.44
CA TYR A 47 -8.18 10.27 0.11
C TYR A 47 -8.94 11.24 1.01
N THR A 48 -10.15 11.64 0.63
CA THR A 48 -11.00 12.57 1.42
C THR A 48 -11.39 11.97 2.76
N LYS A 49 -11.79 10.70 2.79
CA LYS A 49 -12.15 10.01 4.04
C LYS A 49 -10.92 9.90 4.96
N LEU A 50 -9.78 9.48 4.41
CA LEU A 50 -8.54 9.31 5.15
C LEU A 50 -8.02 10.65 5.70
N ALA A 51 -7.99 11.69 4.86
CA ALA A 51 -7.63 13.05 5.25
C ALA A 51 -8.45 13.55 6.45
N ARG A 52 -9.77 13.34 6.40
CA ARG A 52 -10.68 13.69 7.51
C ARG A 52 -10.39 12.89 8.79
N GLN A 53 -10.10 11.59 8.67
CA GLN A 53 -9.79 10.74 9.83
C GLN A 53 -8.46 11.10 10.50
N VAL A 54 -7.44 11.45 9.70
CA VAL A 54 -6.10 11.79 10.20
C VAL A 54 -6.01 13.26 10.66
N GLY A 55 -6.90 14.12 10.17
CA GLY A 55 -6.90 15.56 10.44
C GLY A 55 -5.91 16.33 9.55
N LEU A 56 -5.69 15.88 8.31
CA LEU A 56 -4.74 16.47 7.37
C LEU A 56 -5.42 16.82 6.04
N SER A 57 -4.75 17.60 5.19
CA SER A 57 -5.26 17.92 3.85
C SER A 57 -5.14 16.72 2.90
N ASN A 58 -6.02 16.65 1.89
CA ASN A 58 -5.90 15.66 0.81
C ASN A 58 -4.55 15.70 0.10
N ARG A 59 -3.96 16.90 -0.06
CA ARG A 59 -2.64 17.07 -0.67
C ARG A 59 -1.55 16.43 0.19
N THR A 60 -1.63 16.60 1.50
CA THR A 60 -0.69 16.00 2.47
C THR A 60 -0.78 14.48 2.43
N ILE A 61 -1.98 13.90 2.48
CA ILE A 61 -2.16 12.44 2.43
C ILE A 61 -1.61 11.84 1.12
N LYS A 62 -1.85 12.50 -0.02
CA LYS A 62 -1.26 12.08 -1.30
C LYS A 62 0.26 12.15 -1.29
N GLY A 63 0.82 13.23 -0.72
CA GLY A 63 2.27 13.36 -0.54
C GLY A 63 2.84 12.27 0.35
N TYR A 64 2.15 11.90 1.43
CA TYR A 64 2.59 10.81 2.30
C TYR A 64 2.56 9.45 1.60
N PHE A 65 1.52 9.13 0.82
CA PHE A 65 1.55 7.93 -0.02
C PHE A 65 2.69 7.96 -1.04
N GLN A 66 2.96 9.11 -1.66
CA GLN A 66 4.08 9.25 -2.59
C GLN A 66 5.42 8.94 -1.90
N ILE A 67 5.63 9.46 -0.69
CA ILE A 67 6.82 9.13 0.10
C ILE A 67 6.91 7.63 0.37
N LEU A 68 5.81 6.97 0.77
CA LEU A 68 5.82 5.52 0.98
C LEU A 68 6.14 4.74 -0.31
N GLU A 69 5.70 5.22 -1.47
CA GLU A 69 6.03 4.63 -2.77
C GLU A 69 7.53 4.82 -3.09
N ASP A 70 8.05 6.04 -2.95
CA ASP A 70 9.42 6.41 -3.29
C ASP A 70 10.45 5.71 -2.39
N THR A 71 10.08 5.48 -1.12
CA THR A 71 10.87 4.73 -0.12
C THR A 71 10.63 3.21 -0.18
N LEU A 72 9.89 2.72 -1.18
CA LEU A 72 9.60 1.30 -1.42
C LEU A 72 8.86 0.59 -0.28
N LEU A 73 8.18 1.35 0.59
CA LEU A 73 7.41 0.81 1.71
C LEU A 73 6.05 0.29 1.29
N VAL A 74 5.52 0.84 0.20
CA VAL A 74 4.27 0.38 -0.39
C VAL A 74 4.38 0.26 -1.90
N HIS A 75 3.67 -0.71 -2.44
CA HIS A 75 3.40 -0.83 -3.86
C HIS A 75 2.03 -0.26 -4.17
N LYS A 76 2.00 0.71 -5.10
CA LYS A 76 0.75 1.23 -5.63
C LYS A 76 0.26 0.39 -6.78
N ILE A 77 -0.97 -0.09 -6.65
CA ILE A 77 -1.67 -0.83 -7.68
C ILE A 77 -2.79 0.06 -8.22
N PRO A 78 -2.63 0.67 -9.40
CA PRO A 78 -3.67 1.49 -10.00
C PRO A 78 -4.87 0.62 -10.44
N ALA A 79 -6.05 1.24 -10.53
CA ALA A 79 -7.20 0.56 -11.12
C ALA A 79 -6.96 0.33 -12.61
N TRP A 80 -7.39 -0.80 -13.15
CA TRP A 80 -7.36 -1.08 -14.56
C TRP A 80 -8.51 -0.37 -15.27
N THR A 81 -8.21 0.32 -16.37
CA THR A 81 -9.22 0.87 -17.27
C THR A 81 -8.68 0.91 -18.69
N TYR A 82 -9.56 0.89 -19.70
CA TYR A 82 -9.15 1.08 -21.10
C TYR A 82 -8.62 2.49 -21.40
N SER A 83 -8.88 3.47 -20.55
CA SER A 83 -8.53 4.88 -20.78
C SER A 83 -7.61 5.37 -19.69
N VAL A 84 -6.38 5.71 -20.04
CA VAL A 84 -5.39 6.30 -19.11
C VAL A 84 -5.98 7.49 -18.33
N LYS A 85 -6.79 8.34 -18.98
CA LYS A 85 -7.48 9.46 -18.32
C LYS A 85 -8.45 8.99 -17.23
N LYS A 86 -9.26 7.96 -17.51
CA LYS A 86 -10.17 7.37 -16.50
C LYS A 86 -9.38 6.67 -15.39
N GLN A 87 -8.24 6.09 -15.73
CA GLN A 87 -7.35 5.44 -14.77
C GLN A 87 -6.88 6.41 -13.68
N ILE A 88 -6.43 7.61 -14.07
CA ILE A 88 -5.98 8.67 -13.16
C ILE A 88 -7.08 9.09 -12.17
N GLN A 89 -8.35 9.00 -12.58
CA GLN A 89 -9.51 9.37 -11.77
C GLN A 89 -9.93 8.25 -10.80
N LYS A 90 -9.51 7.01 -11.02
CA LYS A 90 -9.88 5.86 -10.20
C LYS A 90 -8.90 5.68 -9.04
N SER A 91 -9.43 5.29 -7.88
CA SER A 91 -8.62 5.04 -6.70
C SER A 91 -7.68 3.84 -6.89
N ALA A 92 -6.41 4.04 -6.57
CA ALA A 92 -5.43 2.97 -6.45
C ALA A 92 -5.60 2.22 -5.13
N LYS A 93 -5.13 0.97 -5.10
CA LYS A 93 -4.82 0.21 -3.88
C LYS A 93 -3.35 0.40 -3.54
N PHE A 94 -3.01 0.25 -2.26
CA PHE A 94 -1.63 0.24 -1.79
C PHE A 94 -1.40 -1.00 -0.94
N TYR A 95 -0.26 -1.66 -1.16
CA TYR A 95 0.16 -2.86 -0.46
C TYR A 95 1.50 -2.62 0.22
N PHE A 96 1.60 -2.81 1.53
CA PHE A 96 2.88 -2.76 2.23
C PHE A 96 3.76 -3.93 1.82
N PHE A 97 5.05 -3.67 1.61
CA PHE A 97 6.01 -4.64 1.08
C PHE A 97 6.20 -5.89 1.97
N ASP A 98 5.88 -5.78 3.26
CA ASP A 98 6.06 -6.85 4.25
C ASP A 98 4.89 -6.96 5.24
N ASN A 99 4.52 -8.20 5.57
CA ASN A 99 3.46 -8.51 6.53
C ASN A 99 3.89 -8.26 7.98
N GLY A 100 5.17 -8.38 8.30
CA GLY A 100 5.71 -8.02 9.62
C GLY A 100 5.54 -6.53 9.89
N LEU A 101 5.94 -5.67 8.95
CA LEU A 101 5.70 -4.23 9.03
C LEU A 101 4.21 -3.90 9.10
N LEU A 102 3.40 -4.48 8.23
CA LEU A 102 1.95 -4.28 8.21
C LEU A 102 1.32 -4.63 9.58
N ASN A 103 1.70 -5.76 10.17
CA ASN A 103 1.23 -6.17 11.49
C ASN A 103 1.80 -5.28 12.61
N ALA A 104 3.02 -4.77 12.48
CA ALA A 104 3.59 -3.82 13.43
C ALA A 104 2.77 -2.54 13.49
N LEU A 105 2.47 -1.95 12.33
CA LEU A 105 1.67 -0.72 12.21
C LEU A 105 0.21 -0.90 12.65
N LYS A 106 -0.35 -2.10 12.49
CA LYS A 106 -1.70 -2.43 13.02
C LYS A 106 -1.72 -2.75 14.51
N GLY A 107 -0.55 -2.92 15.15
CA GLY A 107 -0.46 -3.39 16.53
C GLY A 107 -0.79 -4.88 16.71
N GLU A 108 -0.73 -5.69 15.65
CA GLU A 108 -1.18 -7.08 15.60
C GLU A 108 -0.05 -8.12 15.66
N LEU A 109 1.19 -7.72 15.96
CA LEU A 109 2.35 -8.65 16.03
C LEU A 109 2.20 -9.78 17.05
N LYS A 110 1.38 -9.58 18.09
CA LYS A 110 1.09 -10.59 19.13
C LYS A 110 -0.28 -11.23 18.96
N THR A 111 -1.02 -10.85 17.92
CA THR A 111 -2.36 -11.36 17.67
C THR A 111 -2.26 -12.70 16.94
N ASP A 112 -2.87 -13.74 17.49
CA ASP A 112 -2.92 -15.05 16.86
C ASP A 112 -3.55 -14.97 15.46
N LEU A 113 -2.92 -15.62 14.51
CA LEU A 113 -3.41 -15.70 13.15
C LEU A 113 -4.23 -16.98 12.97
N LYS A 114 -5.56 -16.85 12.98
CA LYS A 114 -6.47 -17.97 12.76
C LYS A 114 -6.61 -18.25 11.26
N GLU A 115 -6.46 -19.49 10.85
CA GLU A 115 -6.72 -19.93 9.48
C GLU A 115 -8.16 -19.58 9.05
N ALA A 116 -8.33 -19.29 7.77
CA ALA A 116 -9.61 -18.86 7.17
C ALA A 116 -10.25 -17.61 7.82
N SER A 117 -9.55 -16.90 8.71
CA SER A 117 -10.02 -15.61 9.22
C SER A 117 -9.89 -14.52 8.16
N PHE A 118 -10.68 -13.45 8.32
CA PHE A 118 -10.56 -12.24 7.50
C PHE A 118 -9.12 -11.68 7.47
N ARG A 119 -8.46 -11.66 8.64
CA ARG A 119 -7.05 -11.23 8.76
C ARG A 119 -6.10 -12.15 7.98
N PHE A 120 -6.32 -13.46 8.04
CA PHE A 120 -5.54 -14.42 7.27
C PHE A 120 -5.67 -14.16 5.77
N GLY A 121 -6.89 -13.98 5.27
CA GLY A 121 -7.14 -13.65 3.86
C GLY A 121 -6.39 -12.40 3.41
N HIS A 122 -6.46 -11.32 4.20
CA HIS A 122 -5.76 -10.06 3.87
C HIS A 122 -4.23 -10.17 3.88
N LEU A 123 -3.65 -10.88 4.87
CA LEU A 123 -2.21 -11.08 4.91
C LEU A 123 -1.73 -12.01 3.79
N PHE A 124 -2.54 -13.00 3.43
CA PHE A 124 -2.27 -13.89 2.31
C PHE A 124 -2.32 -13.13 0.97
N GLU A 125 -3.36 -12.32 0.75
CA GLU A 125 -3.45 -11.43 -0.41
C GLU A 125 -2.21 -10.53 -0.51
N ASN A 126 -1.86 -9.83 0.57
CA ASN A 126 -0.69 -8.94 0.60
C ASN A 126 0.60 -9.69 0.25
N MET A 127 0.79 -10.89 0.80
CA MET A 127 1.94 -11.75 0.49
C MET A 127 2.00 -12.11 -1.00
N ILE A 128 0.88 -12.58 -1.57
CA ILE A 128 0.82 -12.99 -2.98
C ILE A 128 1.09 -11.81 -3.92
N ILE A 129 0.49 -10.64 -3.64
CA ILE A 129 0.75 -9.42 -4.41
C ILE A 129 2.24 -9.07 -4.39
N ASN A 130 2.86 -9.06 -3.21
CA ASN A 130 4.28 -8.75 -3.07
C ASN A 130 5.17 -9.75 -3.81
N GLU A 131 4.88 -11.04 -3.74
CA GLU A 131 5.64 -12.06 -4.47
C GLU A 131 5.51 -11.91 -5.99
N ILE A 132 4.34 -11.57 -6.51
CA ILE A 132 4.15 -11.32 -7.95
C ILE A 132 4.92 -10.08 -8.40
N ILE A 133 4.91 -9.00 -7.61
CA ILE A 133 5.69 -7.79 -7.90
C ILE A 133 7.18 -8.09 -7.90
N LYS A 134 7.68 -8.79 -6.88
CA LYS A 134 9.10 -9.22 -6.81
C LYS A 134 9.47 -10.08 -8.00
N TYR A 135 8.64 -11.06 -8.36
CA TYR A 135 8.89 -11.94 -9.49
C TYR A 135 8.92 -11.18 -10.82
N ASN A 136 8.03 -10.20 -11.01
CA ASN A 136 8.03 -9.32 -12.17
C ASN A 136 9.32 -8.49 -12.30
N ILE A 137 9.80 -7.94 -11.18
CA ILE A 137 11.02 -7.13 -11.10
C ILE A 137 12.26 -7.99 -11.32
N LEU A 138 12.42 -9.08 -10.57
CA LEU A 138 13.62 -9.93 -10.61
C LEU A 138 13.88 -10.56 -11.98
N ASN A 139 12.82 -10.81 -12.75
CA ASN A 139 12.92 -11.38 -14.09
C ASN A 139 12.87 -10.34 -15.21
N ASN A 140 12.78 -9.04 -14.89
CA ASN A 140 12.69 -7.95 -15.86
C ASN A 140 11.55 -8.13 -16.90
N TYR A 141 10.39 -8.64 -16.48
CA TYR A 141 9.27 -8.88 -17.41
C TYR A 141 8.54 -7.59 -17.86
N ASP A 142 8.70 -6.50 -17.11
CA ASP A 142 8.06 -5.20 -17.36
C ASP A 142 6.52 -5.30 -17.52
N TYR A 143 5.89 -6.22 -16.80
CA TYR A 143 4.43 -6.31 -16.78
C TYR A 143 3.83 -5.20 -15.92
N LYS A 144 2.72 -4.63 -16.39
CA LYS A 144 1.95 -3.65 -15.61
C LYS A 144 0.96 -4.37 -14.71
N ILE A 145 0.87 -3.90 -13.48
CA ILE A 145 0.08 -4.53 -12.43
C ILE A 145 -1.07 -3.60 -12.06
N TYR A 146 -2.28 -4.14 -12.02
CA TYR A 146 -3.51 -3.39 -11.74
C TYR A 146 -4.46 -4.17 -10.84
N HIS A 147 -5.48 -3.49 -10.31
CA HIS A 147 -6.68 -4.12 -9.75
C HIS A 147 -7.90 -3.72 -10.58
N TYR A 148 -9.03 -4.41 -10.43
CA TYR A 148 -10.27 -3.99 -11.08
C TYR A 148 -11.45 -4.15 -10.14
N ARG A 149 -12.33 -3.15 -10.11
CA ARG A 149 -13.55 -3.19 -9.32
C ARG A 149 -14.70 -2.59 -10.10
N THR A 150 -15.80 -3.32 -10.15
CA THR A 150 -17.06 -2.88 -10.76
C THR A 150 -17.86 -1.99 -9.80
N ASN A 151 -18.85 -1.27 -10.35
CA ASN A 151 -19.78 -0.49 -9.51
C ASN A 151 -20.68 -1.39 -8.63
N HIS A 152 -20.84 -2.67 -8.99
CA HIS A 152 -21.60 -3.68 -8.23
C HIS A 152 -20.72 -4.45 -7.24
N ASN A 153 -19.57 -3.89 -6.87
CA ASN A 153 -18.68 -4.43 -5.85
C ASN A 153 -18.01 -5.78 -6.17
N LEU A 154 -18.09 -6.25 -7.42
CA LEU A 154 -17.24 -7.35 -7.89
C LEU A 154 -15.82 -6.84 -8.09
N GLU A 155 -14.86 -7.61 -7.60
CA GLU A 155 -13.46 -7.21 -7.46
C GLU A 155 -12.52 -8.29 -8.02
N ILE A 156 -11.48 -7.83 -8.72
CA ILE A 156 -10.32 -8.59 -9.15
C ILE A 156 -9.13 -7.89 -8.51
N ASP A 157 -8.49 -8.53 -7.54
CA ASP A 157 -7.40 -7.91 -6.78
C ASP A 157 -6.14 -7.68 -7.61
N LEU A 158 -5.92 -8.53 -8.62
CA LEU A 158 -4.74 -8.46 -9.47
C LEU A 158 -5.01 -8.76 -10.94
N ILE A 159 -4.49 -7.88 -11.79
CA ILE A 159 -4.36 -8.05 -13.24
C ILE A 159 -2.90 -7.82 -13.58
N VAL A 160 -2.28 -8.83 -14.20
CA VAL A 160 -0.91 -8.75 -14.72
C VAL A 160 -1.00 -8.60 -16.24
N GLN A 161 -0.65 -7.43 -16.74
CA GLN A 161 -0.76 -7.09 -18.16
C GLN A 161 0.63 -7.01 -18.80
N LYS A 162 0.86 -7.86 -19.79
CA LYS A 162 2.02 -7.73 -20.67
C LYS A 162 1.92 -6.46 -21.51
N ILE A 163 3.00 -5.68 -21.54
CA ILE A 163 3.11 -4.54 -22.45
C ILE A 163 3.39 -5.10 -23.86
N PHE A 164 2.49 -4.82 -24.80
CA PHE A 164 2.79 -5.01 -26.22
C PHE A 164 3.41 -3.71 -26.72
N ILE A 165 4.71 -3.73 -26.99
CA ILE A 165 5.32 -2.69 -27.83
C ILE A 165 4.85 -3.01 -29.25
N GLN A 166 3.93 -2.22 -29.80
CA GLN A 166 3.71 -2.20 -31.24
C GLN A 166 4.97 -1.62 -31.87
N THR A 167 5.88 -2.47 -32.33
CA THR A 167 6.87 -2.08 -33.32
C THR A 167 6.10 -1.66 -34.56
N ARG A 168 6.15 -0.36 -34.89
CA ARG A 168 5.74 0.13 -36.20
C ARG A 168 6.73 -0.31 -37.25
#